data_AF-A0A9J6DPT8-F1
#
_entry.id   AF-A0A9J6DPT8-F1
#
_cell.length_a   1.000
_cell.length_b   1.000
_cell.length_c   1.000
_cell.angle_alpha   90.00
_cell.angle_beta   90.00
_cell.angle_gamma   90.00
#
_symmetry.space_group_name_H-M   'P 1'
#
loop_
_entity.id
_entity.type
_entity.pdbx_description
1 polymer ?
#
loop_
_entity_poly.entity_id
_entity_poly.type
_entity_poly.pdbx_seq_one_letter_code
_entity_poly.pdbx_strand_id
1 'polypeptide(L)'
;MNATWRTLDKHESSLDIMFRYYDQLTSLESKVPPNDIQIPFKWKDAFDKGGFFSGTASLTLSSLSYEKLCILFNIAAMQSQIAAGLGADISDDEGLKTCAKYFQQASGIFQQMKHCAPNVHHDLTPDLEADTVSALQALMLAQAQESFFRKATADKMKDMIIAKVASQCEELYGDAAKQMGRDSLKSIWDRIRSLQPIGKAVLAKPLPVPEKFSTTGQDLFGALLPVSVSQAVQKFEVRRTEIVNGEIGRLRQQTQYLNGVLASMNLPAALEDTTGNSLPPSIRDKAEAVRSKGGIQAIRKLISDLPVLLERNREILNEGERLLKEEEESDQELRTQFRERWTRSPSEKLNEPLRNSLAKYKEIMRVATDADKTVQEKFQKHQRYIEMLSASDVSGLLV
;
A
#
# COMPACT_ATOMS: atom_id res chain seq x y z
N MET A 1 17.22 -9.10 -9.89
CA MET A 1 18.57 -9.34 -9.35
C MET A 1 19.01 -8.07 -8.62
N ASN A 2 19.30 -8.14 -7.32
CA ASN A 2 19.67 -6.98 -6.51
C ASN A 2 20.99 -6.37 -7.00
N ALA A 3 20.97 -5.06 -7.29
CA ALA A 3 22.14 -4.31 -7.79
C ALA A 3 23.29 -4.22 -6.77
N THR A 4 23.01 -4.57 -5.51
CA THR A 4 23.93 -4.51 -4.36
C THR A 4 24.62 -5.83 -4.03
N TRP A 5 24.38 -6.91 -4.79
CA TRP A 5 24.97 -8.23 -4.50
C TRP A 5 26.43 -8.36 -4.98
N ARG A 6 26.90 -7.51 -5.89
CA ARG A 6 28.32 -7.49 -6.27
C ARG A 6 29.10 -6.67 -5.25
N THR A 7 30.32 -7.11 -4.92
CA THR A 7 31.27 -6.24 -4.20
C THR A 7 31.44 -4.97 -5.02
N LEU A 8 30.93 -3.87 -4.50
CA LEU A 8 30.98 -2.58 -5.17
C LEU A 8 32.32 -1.92 -4.89
N ASP A 9 32.92 -1.33 -5.93
CA ASP A 9 34.16 -0.56 -5.79
C ASP A 9 33.91 0.67 -4.91
N LYS A 10 34.94 1.07 -4.16
CA LYS A 10 34.88 2.21 -3.21
C LYS A 10 34.93 3.54 -3.97
N HIS A 11 33.88 3.82 -4.73
CA HIS A 11 33.80 4.94 -5.65
C HIS A 11 32.40 5.56 -5.66
N GLU A 12 32.30 6.85 -5.99
CA GLU A 12 31.03 7.59 -6.01
C GLU A 12 29.98 6.99 -6.95
N SER A 13 30.42 6.36 -8.06
CA SER A 13 29.53 5.67 -8.99
C SER A 13 28.79 4.49 -8.35
N SER A 14 29.45 3.77 -7.43
CA SER A 14 28.83 2.69 -6.66
C SER A 14 27.81 3.24 -5.66
N LEU A 15 28.13 4.39 -5.05
CA LEU A 15 27.25 5.08 -4.12
C LEU A 15 25.96 5.57 -4.82
N ASP A 16 26.07 6.09 -6.05
CA ASP A 16 24.91 6.49 -6.86
C ASP A 16 23.97 5.31 -7.19
N ILE A 17 24.50 4.10 -7.40
CA ILE A 17 23.66 2.90 -7.59
C ILE A 17 22.85 2.62 -6.32
N MET A 18 23.47 2.71 -5.14
CA MET A 18 22.77 2.51 -3.86
C MET A 18 21.74 3.61 -3.61
N PHE A 19 22.06 4.87 -3.92
CA PHE A 19 21.14 6.00 -3.84
C PHE A 19 19.90 5.80 -4.70
N ARG A 20 20.09 5.48 -5.98
CA ARG A 20 18.97 5.20 -6.88
C ARG A 20 18.13 4.03 -6.39
N TYR A 21 18.76 2.97 -5.89
CA TYR A 21 18.02 1.83 -5.36
C TYR A 21 17.17 2.21 -4.14
N TYR A 22 17.74 2.95 -3.17
CA TYR A 22 17.01 3.43 -2.00
C TYR A 22 15.82 4.33 -2.37
N ASP A 23 16.04 5.25 -3.31
CA ASP A 23 14.99 6.16 -3.78
C ASP A 23 13.83 5.39 -4.42
N GLN A 24 14.11 4.33 -5.19
CA GLN A 24 13.06 3.48 -5.77
C GLN A 24 12.31 2.65 -4.74
N LEU A 25 12.99 2.14 -3.71
CA LEU A 25 12.31 1.46 -2.61
C LEU A 25 11.36 2.41 -1.87
N THR A 26 11.79 3.66 -1.65
CA THR A 26 10.96 4.69 -1.01
C THR A 26 9.78 5.09 -1.88
N SER A 27 9.96 5.20 -3.19
CA SER A 27 8.85 5.42 -4.12
C SER A 27 7.85 4.27 -4.05
N LEU A 28 8.32 3.03 -4.18
CA LEU A 28 7.49 1.81 -4.18
C LEU A 28 6.66 1.64 -2.90
N GLU A 29 7.27 1.88 -1.73
CA GLU A 29 6.62 1.76 -0.42
C GLU A 29 5.34 2.62 -0.32
N SER A 30 5.33 3.80 -0.94
CA SER A 30 4.16 4.67 -0.94
C SER A 30 3.01 4.18 -1.84
N LYS A 31 3.30 3.31 -2.82
CA LYS A 31 2.39 2.90 -3.89
C LYS A 31 1.75 1.54 -3.66
N VAL A 32 2.34 0.70 -2.80
CA VAL A 32 1.91 -0.69 -2.63
C VAL A 32 1.61 -0.96 -1.15
N PRO A 33 0.50 -1.66 -0.82
CA PRO A 33 0.24 -2.07 0.55
C PRO A 33 1.35 -2.99 1.09
N PRO A 34 1.78 -2.84 2.36
CA PRO A 34 2.86 -3.65 2.92
C PRO A 34 2.63 -5.16 2.81
N ASN A 35 1.37 -5.61 2.93
CA ASN A 35 1.01 -7.03 2.88
C ASN A 35 1.10 -7.65 1.49
N ASP A 36 1.09 -6.83 0.43
CA ASP A 36 1.12 -7.32 -0.95
C ASP A 36 2.57 -7.63 -1.39
N ILE A 37 3.57 -7.10 -0.68
CA ILE A 37 4.98 -7.33 -0.96
C ILE A 37 5.48 -8.52 -0.13
N GLN A 38 5.41 -9.70 -0.73
CA GLN A 38 5.88 -10.96 -0.13
C GLN A 38 7.27 -11.35 -0.65
N ILE A 39 8.14 -10.37 -0.93
CA ILE A 39 9.49 -10.60 -1.44
C ILE A 39 10.44 -10.78 -0.25
N PRO A 40 11.08 -11.97 -0.08
CA PRO A 40 12.01 -12.19 1.03
C PRO A 40 13.35 -11.50 0.76
N PHE A 41 13.73 -10.59 1.66
CA PHE A 41 15.04 -9.93 1.67
C PHE A 41 15.94 -10.60 2.70
N LYS A 42 17.10 -11.11 2.28
CA LYS A 42 18.06 -11.77 3.16
C LYS A 42 19.35 -10.95 3.26
N TRP A 43 19.69 -10.52 4.47
CA TRP A 43 20.94 -9.83 4.79
C TRP A 43 21.76 -10.59 5.82
N LYS A 44 23.07 -10.38 5.78
CA LYS A 44 24.02 -10.90 6.76
C LYS A 44 24.50 -9.75 7.64
N ASP A 45 24.81 -10.07 8.89
CA ASP A 45 25.44 -9.12 9.80
C ASP A 45 26.79 -8.64 9.25
N ALA A 46 27.06 -7.35 9.35
CA ALA A 46 28.25 -6.70 8.81
C ALA A 46 29.54 -7.00 9.61
N PHE A 47 29.42 -7.40 10.87
CA PHE A 47 30.54 -7.56 11.80
C PHE A 47 30.81 -9.02 12.17
N ASP A 48 29.81 -9.89 12.01
CA ASP A 48 29.97 -11.32 12.23
C ASP A 48 30.79 -11.96 11.10
N LYS A 49 31.96 -12.48 11.47
CA LYS A 49 32.85 -13.21 10.54
C LYS A 49 32.53 -14.70 10.46
N GLY A 50 31.52 -15.17 11.19
CA GLY A 50 31.18 -16.58 11.33
C GLY A 50 32.19 -17.31 12.22
N GLY A 51 31.71 -18.30 12.97
CA GLY A 51 32.54 -19.24 13.71
C GLY A 51 32.82 -20.50 12.89
N PHE A 52 33.86 -21.26 13.24
CA PHE A 52 34.16 -22.57 12.63
C PHE A 52 32.98 -23.57 12.68
N PHE A 53 32.07 -23.41 13.64
CA PHE A 53 30.90 -24.28 13.85
C PHE A 53 29.56 -23.54 13.78
N SER A 54 29.56 -22.22 13.60
CA SER A 54 28.35 -21.40 13.50
C SER A 54 28.46 -20.52 12.26
N GLY A 55 27.51 -20.68 11.33
CA GLY A 55 27.46 -19.82 10.14
C GLY A 55 27.28 -18.35 10.52
N THR A 56 27.55 -17.45 9.56
CA THR A 56 27.34 -16.01 9.73
C THR A 56 25.88 -15.70 10.07
N ALA A 57 25.64 -14.90 11.09
CA ALA A 57 24.34 -14.37 11.46
C ALA A 57 23.68 -13.72 10.23
N SER A 58 22.45 -14.16 9.93
CA SER A 58 21.68 -13.65 8.80
C SER A 58 20.21 -13.62 9.13
N LEU A 59 19.51 -12.60 8.62
CA LEU A 59 18.09 -12.38 8.86
C LEU A 59 17.37 -12.22 7.51
N THR A 60 16.27 -12.94 7.35
CA THR A 60 15.43 -12.91 6.15
C THR A 60 14.05 -12.40 6.52
N LEU A 61 13.62 -11.27 5.94
CA LEU A 61 12.30 -10.68 6.19
C LEU A 61 11.66 -10.24 4.87
N SER A 62 10.34 -10.40 4.75
CA SER A 62 9.54 -9.85 3.65
C SER A 62 9.04 -8.44 4.02
N SER A 63 9.96 -7.48 4.12
CA SER A 63 9.64 -6.11 4.55
C SER A 63 10.49 -5.09 3.80
N LEU A 64 9.82 -4.12 3.14
CA LEU A 64 10.51 -2.99 2.51
C LEU A 64 11.21 -2.11 3.55
N SER A 65 10.64 -1.95 4.74
CA SER A 65 11.27 -1.20 5.84
C SER A 65 12.62 -1.81 6.22
N TYR A 66 12.69 -3.14 6.27
CA TYR A 66 13.93 -3.87 6.54
C TYR A 66 14.95 -3.69 5.41
N GLU A 67 14.54 -3.88 4.15
CA GLU A 67 15.42 -3.67 2.99
C GLU A 67 15.99 -2.24 2.99
N LYS A 68 15.14 -1.23 3.17
CA LYS A 68 15.55 0.18 3.24
C LYS A 68 16.56 0.43 4.37
N LEU A 69 16.36 -0.19 5.54
CA LEU A 69 17.28 -0.06 6.67
C LEU A 69 18.67 -0.62 6.34
N CYS A 70 18.75 -1.80 5.74
CA CYS A 70 20.00 -2.41 5.30
C CYS A 70 20.70 -1.61 4.20
N ILE A 71 19.94 -1.05 3.26
CA ILE A 71 20.50 -0.19 2.20
C ILE A 71 21.05 1.12 2.76
N LEU A 72 20.36 1.75 3.73
CA LEU A 72 20.88 2.92 4.43
C LEU A 72 22.20 2.62 5.15
N PHE A 73 22.28 1.48 5.85
CA PHE A 73 23.53 1.04 6.47
C PHE A 73 24.66 0.95 5.45
N ASN A 74 24.41 0.31 4.30
CA ASN A 74 25.41 0.16 3.23
C ASN A 74 25.83 1.50 2.61
N ILE A 75 24.88 2.43 2.45
CA ILE A 75 25.19 3.80 2.00
C ILE A 75 26.13 4.47 3.00
N ALA A 76 25.83 4.44 4.30
CA ALA A 76 26.67 5.05 5.33
C ALA A 76 28.05 4.38 5.40
N ALA A 77 28.11 3.05 5.28
CA ALA A 77 29.35 2.28 5.25
C ALA A 77 30.19 2.54 3.99
N MET A 78 29.57 2.78 2.84
CA MET A 78 30.27 3.16 1.61
C MET A 78 30.81 4.60 1.70
N GLN A 79 29.99 5.53 2.21
CA GLN A 79 30.41 6.91 2.46
C GLN A 79 31.61 6.98 3.42
N SER A 80 31.60 6.20 4.51
CA SER A 80 32.73 6.16 5.45
C SER A 80 34.01 5.61 4.82
N GLN A 81 33.90 4.60 3.95
CA GLN A 81 35.04 4.03 3.23
C GLN A 81 35.64 5.01 2.20
N ILE A 82 34.79 5.71 1.43
CA ILE A 82 35.22 6.74 0.49
C ILE A 82 35.88 7.89 1.26
N ALA A 83 35.25 8.36 2.35
CA ALA A 83 35.78 9.42 3.19
C ALA A 83 37.15 9.07 3.78
N ALA A 84 37.33 7.84 4.27
CA ALA A 84 38.60 7.37 4.80
C ALA A 84 39.72 7.35 3.74
N GLY A 85 39.38 7.02 2.48
CA GLY A 85 40.32 7.09 1.35
C GLY A 85 40.73 8.52 1.02
N LEU A 86 39.77 9.44 0.93
CA LEU A 86 40.02 10.86 0.66
C LEU A 86 40.83 11.55 1.76
N GLY A 87 40.58 11.18 3.02
CA GLY A 87 41.27 11.77 4.17
C GLY A 87 42.74 11.37 4.32
N ALA A 88 43.26 10.47 3.47
CA ALA A 88 44.65 10.02 3.51
C ALA A 88 45.63 11.07 2.96
N ASP A 89 45.20 11.88 1.98
CA ASP A 89 46.00 12.98 1.44
C ASP A 89 45.55 14.31 2.05
N ILE A 90 46.35 14.83 2.98
CA ILE A 90 46.07 16.10 3.66
C ILE A 90 46.35 17.34 2.79
N SER A 91 46.94 17.16 1.60
CA SER A 91 47.23 18.26 0.67
C SER A 91 46.07 18.55 -0.29
N ASP A 92 45.13 17.62 -0.44
CA ASP A 92 43.93 17.78 -1.26
C ASP A 92 42.80 18.46 -0.47
N ASP A 93 42.68 19.78 -0.64
CA ASP A 93 41.66 20.59 0.04
C ASP A 93 40.23 20.14 -0.31
N GLU A 94 39.96 19.78 -1.56
CA GLU A 94 38.63 19.33 -1.98
C GLU A 94 38.35 17.91 -1.48
N GLY A 95 39.36 17.05 -1.45
CA GLY A 95 39.32 15.75 -0.80
C GLY A 95 38.97 15.84 0.69
N LEU A 96 39.59 16.75 1.44
CA LEU A 96 39.32 16.96 2.86
C LEU A 96 37.92 17.51 3.15
N LYS A 97 37.43 18.45 2.32
CA LYS A 97 36.04 18.94 2.42
C LYS A 97 35.04 17.81 2.16
N THR A 98 35.28 17.01 1.14
CA THR A 98 34.41 15.89 0.76
C THR A 98 34.45 14.78 1.80
N CYS A 99 35.62 14.50 2.38
CA CYS A 99 35.81 13.62 3.52
C CYS A 99 34.94 14.04 4.71
N ALA A 100 35.03 15.31 5.14
CA ALA A 100 34.21 15.83 6.23
C ALA A 100 32.70 15.77 5.91
N LYS A 101 32.31 16.02 4.66
CA LYS A 101 30.91 15.93 4.21
C LYS A 101 30.39 14.49 4.32
N TYR A 102 31.11 13.51 3.80
CA TYR A 102 30.66 12.11 3.80
C TYR A 102 30.57 11.52 5.20
N PHE A 103 31.51 11.84 6.10
CA PHE A 103 31.40 11.41 7.50
C PHE A 103 30.18 12.04 8.21
N GLN A 104 29.88 13.32 7.96
CA GLN A 104 28.67 13.95 8.51
C GLN A 104 27.37 13.36 7.93
N GLN A 105 27.36 13.00 6.64
CA GLN A 105 26.23 12.31 6.00
C GLN A 105 26.04 10.90 6.57
N ALA A 106 27.10 10.11 6.70
CA ALA A 106 27.05 8.77 7.29
C ALA A 106 26.54 8.82 8.75
N SER A 107 27.02 9.79 9.55
CA SER A 107 26.51 10.02 10.91
C SER A 107 25.00 10.34 10.90
N GLY A 108 24.56 11.19 9.99
CA GLY A 108 23.15 11.51 9.79
C GLY A 108 22.27 10.32 9.40
N ILE A 109 22.78 9.45 8.53
CA ILE A 109 22.10 8.22 8.13
C ILE A 109 21.96 7.28 9.32
N PHE A 110 23.03 7.02 10.08
CA PHE A 110 22.94 6.21 11.29
C PHE A 110 21.97 6.82 12.32
N GLN A 111 21.90 8.15 12.43
CA GLN A 111 20.89 8.80 13.27
C GLN A 111 19.45 8.51 12.78
N GLN A 112 19.20 8.60 11.48
CA GLN A 112 17.90 8.30 10.86
C GLN A 112 17.51 6.82 11.07
N MET A 113 18.45 5.90 10.91
CA MET A 113 18.23 4.47 11.06
C MET A 113 17.61 4.12 12.43
N LYS A 114 18.02 4.80 13.50
CA LYS A 114 17.44 4.59 14.84
C LYS A 114 15.96 4.94 14.92
N HIS A 115 15.50 5.91 14.11
CA HIS A 115 14.09 6.30 14.04
C HIS A 115 13.28 5.36 13.14
N CYS A 116 13.92 4.76 12.13
CA CYS A 116 13.26 3.86 11.18
C CYS A 116 13.24 2.40 11.65
N ALA A 117 14.22 1.95 12.44
CA ALA A 117 14.34 0.57 12.91
C ALA A 117 13.07 0.00 13.59
N PRO A 118 12.34 0.78 14.43
CA PRO A 118 11.08 0.29 15.03
C PRO A 118 10.00 -0.11 14.01
N ASN A 119 10.02 0.44 12.79
CA ASN A 119 9.04 0.11 11.75
C ASN A 119 9.25 -1.27 11.12
N VAL A 120 10.33 -1.96 11.45
CA VAL A 120 10.60 -3.33 10.98
C VAL A 120 9.80 -4.36 11.79
N HIS A 121 9.41 -4.04 13.03
CA HIS A 121 8.63 -4.90 13.92
C HIS A 121 9.22 -6.32 14.12
N HIS A 122 10.55 -6.43 14.09
CA HIS A 122 11.28 -7.68 14.28
C HIS A 122 12.63 -7.39 14.94
N ASP A 123 13.17 -8.36 15.68
CA ASP A 123 14.54 -8.28 16.19
C ASP A 123 15.52 -8.24 15.02
N LEU A 124 16.45 -7.29 15.07
CA LEU A 124 17.42 -7.04 14.03
C LEU A 124 18.73 -7.78 14.31
N THR A 125 19.60 -7.88 13.32
CA THR A 125 20.98 -8.33 13.53
C THR A 125 21.76 -7.28 14.35
N PRO A 126 22.77 -7.71 15.14
CA PRO A 126 23.53 -6.83 16.03
C PRO A 126 24.10 -5.57 15.36
N ASP A 127 24.50 -5.65 14.10
CA ASP A 127 24.96 -4.51 13.30
C ASP A 127 23.93 -3.39 13.11
N LEU A 128 22.65 -3.72 13.07
CA LEU A 128 21.51 -2.80 12.88
C LEU A 128 20.84 -2.40 14.20
N GLU A 129 21.26 -2.96 15.34
CA GLU A 129 20.73 -2.60 16.65
C GLU A 129 21.04 -1.15 17.05
N ALA A 130 20.17 -0.56 17.87
CA ALA A 130 20.23 0.85 18.24
C ALA A 130 21.55 1.27 18.92
N ASP A 131 22.14 0.38 19.73
CA ASP A 131 23.42 0.62 20.41
C ASP A 131 24.58 0.63 19.41
N THR A 132 24.65 -0.35 18.50
CA THR A 132 25.67 -0.43 17.45
C THR A 132 25.58 0.77 16.50
N VAL A 133 24.37 1.08 16.02
CA VAL A 133 24.13 2.24 15.14
C VAL A 133 24.47 3.56 15.85
N SER A 134 24.22 3.67 17.16
CA SER A 134 24.61 4.87 17.94
C SER A 134 26.13 4.99 18.06
N ALA A 135 26.84 3.89 18.30
CA ALA A 135 28.29 3.88 18.35
C ALA A 135 28.91 4.27 16.99
N LEU A 136 28.37 3.74 15.89
CA LEU A 136 28.78 4.10 14.53
C LEU A 136 28.48 5.57 14.22
N GLN A 137 27.30 6.08 14.59
CA GLN A 137 26.96 7.49 14.45
C GLN A 137 28.01 8.39 15.14
N ALA A 138 28.35 8.07 16.39
CA ALA A 138 29.32 8.81 17.18
C ALA A 138 30.72 8.77 16.57
N LEU A 139 31.14 7.59 16.07
CA LEU A 139 32.42 7.42 15.37
C LEU A 139 32.48 8.28 14.10
N MET A 140 31.45 8.23 13.26
CA MET A 140 31.40 9.03 12.02
C MET A 140 31.47 10.53 12.34
N LEU A 141 30.82 10.97 13.41
CA LEU A 141 30.86 12.37 13.84
C LEU A 141 32.25 12.79 14.32
N ALA A 142 32.93 11.91 15.06
CA ALA A 142 34.31 12.15 15.50
C ALA A 142 35.28 12.24 14.31
N GLN A 143 35.15 11.32 13.34
CA GLN A 143 35.95 11.34 12.11
C GLN A 143 35.70 12.58 11.26
N ALA A 144 34.47 13.07 11.18
CA ALA A 144 34.18 14.35 10.52
C ALA A 144 34.88 15.53 11.21
N GLN A 145 34.88 15.57 12.54
CA GLN A 145 35.59 16.60 13.31
C GLN A 145 37.11 16.51 13.10
N GLU A 146 37.64 15.29 12.98
CA GLU A 146 39.05 15.07 12.65
C GLU A 146 39.41 15.61 11.26
N SER A 147 38.55 15.44 10.25
CA SER A 147 38.75 16.03 8.92
C SER A 147 38.88 17.55 8.99
N PHE A 148 38.07 18.23 9.82
CA PHE A 148 38.20 19.66 10.06
C PHE A 148 39.49 20.03 10.79
N PHE A 149 39.95 19.20 11.74
CA PHE A 149 41.24 19.39 12.41
C PHE A 149 42.42 19.29 11.43
N ARG A 150 42.42 18.26 10.58
CA ARG A 150 43.44 18.05 9.54
C ARG A 150 43.45 19.23 8.58
N LYS A 151 42.28 19.69 8.14
CA LYS A 151 42.13 20.87 7.29
C LYS A 151 42.63 22.15 7.96
N ALA A 152 42.24 22.42 9.20
CA ALA A 152 42.70 23.61 9.93
C ALA A 152 44.23 23.64 10.09
N THR A 153 44.85 22.46 10.22
CA THR A 153 46.30 22.28 10.28
C THR A 153 46.95 22.51 8.90
N ALA A 154 46.39 21.93 7.84
CA ALA A 154 46.85 22.13 6.47
C ALA A 154 46.78 23.61 6.04
N ASP A 155 45.70 24.30 6.41
CA ASP A 155 45.46 25.72 6.16
C ASP A 155 46.33 26.65 7.04
N LYS A 156 47.14 26.10 7.97
CA LYS A 156 47.97 26.85 8.93
C LYS A 156 47.16 27.90 9.70
N MET A 157 45.97 27.52 10.14
CA MET A 157 45.15 28.38 11.01
C MET A 157 45.87 28.66 12.34
N LYS A 158 45.40 29.67 13.09
CA LYS A 158 45.97 30.01 14.40
C LYS A 158 45.97 28.80 15.33
N ASP A 159 47.06 28.56 16.07
CA ASP A 159 47.21 27.43 16.99
C ASP A 159 46.06 27.29 17.99
N MET A 160 45.52 28.40 18.48
CA MET A 160 44.35 28.42 19.36
C MET A 160 43.09 27.81 18.70
N ILE A 161 42.90 27.99 17.40
CA ILE A 161 41.78 27.39 16.65
C ILE A 161 42.04 25.89 16.50
N ILE A 162 43.24 25.51 16.05
CA ILE A 162 43.64 24.11 15.88
C ILE A 162 43.47 23.33 17.20
N ALA A 163 43.93 23.90 18.32
CA ALA A 163 43.79 23.30 19.64
C ALA A 163 42.32 23.10 20.07
N LYS A 164 41.44 24.06 19.77
CA LYS A 164 40.01 23.95 20.08
C LYS A 164 39.30 22.87 19.24
N VAL A 165 39.66 22.76 17.97
CA VAL A 165 39.11 21.73 17.07
C VAL A 165 39.62 20.34 17.48
N ALA A 166 40.91 20.23 17.82
CA ALA A 166 41.50 18.99 18.35
C ALA A 166 40.87 18.56 19.67
N SER A 167 40.64 19.49 20.60
CA SER A 167 39.99 19.20 21.87
C SER A 167 38.56 18.68 21.68
N GLN A 168 37.80 19.21 20.73
CA GLN A 168 36.48 18.68 20.42
C GLN A 168 36.56 17.30 19.76
N CYS A 169 37.56 17.07 18.92
CA CYS A 169 37.81 15.77 18.29
C CYS A 169 38.11 14.70 19.34
N GLU A 170 38.94 15.00 20.34
CA GLU A 170 39.24 14.11 21.47
C GLU A 170 37.98 13.75 22.26
N GLU A 171 37.12 14.71 22.58
CA GLU A 171 35.87 14.44 23.29
C GLU A 171 34.94 13.53 22.47
N LEU A 172 34.75 13.82 21.18
CA LEU A 172 33.87 13.03 20.31
C LEU A 172 34.37 11.59 20.18
N TYR A 173 35.68 11.39 20.02
CA TYR A 173 36.28 10.04 20.07
C TYR A 173 36.15 9.41 21.45
N GLY A 174 36.31 10.19 22.52
CA GLY A 174 36.13 9.76 23.89
C GLY A 174 34.70 9.29 24.19
N ASP A 175 33.69 9.89 23.56
CA ASP A 175 32.28 9.50 23.67
C ASP A 175 31.95 8.31 22.77
N ALA A 176 32.49 8.26 21.54
CA ALA A 176 32.40 7.08 20.69
C ALA A 176 33.00 5.85 21.38
N ALA A 177 34.19 5.99 21.99
CA ALA A 177 34.85 4.93 22.75
C ALA A 177 34.04 4.49 23.98
N LYS A 178 33.38 5.41 24.70
CA LYS A 178 32.47 5.04 25.81
C LYS A 178 31.27 4.25 25.31
N GLN A 179 30.68 4.64 24.18
CA GLN A 179 29.54 3.93 23.59
C GLN A 179 29.95 2.54 23.13
N MET A 180 31.12 2.41 22.50
CA MET A 180 31.71 1.13 22.11
C MET A 180 32.16 0.27 23.31
N GLY A 181 32.47 0.88 24.45
CA GLY A 181 32.88 0.21 25.68
C GLY A 181 31.72 -0.21 26.61
N ARG A 182 30.46 -0.09 26.19
CA ARG A 182 29.31 -0.68 26.91
C ARG A 182 29.45 -2.21 26.96
N ASP A 183 29.00 -2.85 28.04
CA ASP A 183 29.20 -4.32 28.24
C ASP A 183 28.67 -5.17 27.07
N SER A 184 27.65 -4.70 26.34
CA SER A 184 27.11 -5.31 25.11
C SER A 184 28.06 -5.26 23.90
N LEU A 185 28.97 -4.29 23.84
CA LEU A 185 29.89 -4.02 22.72
C LEU A 185 31.36 -4.27 23.08
N LYS A 186 31.66 -4.58 24.36
CA LYS A 186 33.00 -4.83 24.90
C LYS A 186 33.78 -5.97 24.25
N SER A 187 33.10 -6.98 23.68
CA SER A 187 33.81 -8.06 22.96
C SER A 187 34.50 -7.56 21.69
N ILE A 188 34.19 -6.34 21.24
CA ILE A 188 34.54 -5.86 19.92
C ILE A 188 35.80 -4.94 19.94
N TRP A 189 36.11 -4.09 20.95
CA TRP A 189 37.13 -3.00 20.76
C TRP A 189 37.89 -2.33 21.97
N ASP A 190 38.64 -3.01 22.86
CA ASP A 190 39.34 -2.37 24.02
C ASP A 190 40.77 -1.77 23.80
N ARG A 191 41.01 -0.45 24.10
CA ARG A 191 42.12 0.09 24.98
C ARG A 191 42.41 1.64 25.01
N ILE A 192 42.54 2.17 26.25
CA ILE A 192 43.40 3.27 26.82
C ILE A 192 42.89 4.74 26.91
N ARG A 193 43.14 5.38 28.08
CA ARG A 193 42.98 6.82 28.48
C ARG A 193 44.14 7.21 29.45
N SER A 194 44.55 8.47 29.75
CA SER A 194 43.89 9.79 29.95
C SER A 194 44.88 10.97 30.18
N LEU A 195 44.48 12.27 30.01
CA LEU A 195 44.93 13.52 30.73
C LEU A 195 44.06 14.78 30.37
N GLN A 196 44.28 15.95 31.02
CA GLN A 196 43.37 17.11 31.29
C GLN A 196 42.84 18.01 30.12
N PRO A 197 41.67 18.70 30.28
CA PRO A 197 40.86 19.23 29.16
C PRO A 197 41.15 20.68 28.71
N ILE A 198 41.00 20.92 27.40
CA ILE A 198 41.15 22.19 26.68
C ILE A 198 39.75 22.71 26.26
N GLY A 199 39.62 24.01 25.92
CA GLY A 199 38.38 24.58 25.39
C GLY A 199 38.02 24.05 23.99
N LYS A 200 36.74 24.09 23.60
CA LYS A 200 36.18 23.26 22.51
C LYS A 200 35.57 24.07 21.37
N ALA A 201 35.63 23.53 20.14
CA ALA A 201 34.93 24.07 18.97
C ALA A 201 34.27 22.94 18.14
N VAL A 202 32.94 22.89 18.13
CA VAL A 202 32.15 21.93 17.32
C VAL A 202 32.02 22.45 15.90
N LEU A 203 32.59 21.74 14.93
CA LEU A 203 32.47 22.05 13.50
C LEU A 203 31.65 20.98 12.77
N ALA A 204 31.76 19.72 13.19
CA ALA A 204 30.99 18.62 12.63
C ALA A 204 29.60 18.51 13.28
N LYS A 205 28.59 18.25 12.45
CA LYS A 205 27.23 17.89 12.88
C LYS A 205 26.65 16.80 11.99
N PRO A 206 25.78 15.91 12.50
CA PRO A 206 25.03 14.99 11.65
C PRO A 206 24.22 15.77 10.63
N LEU A 207 24.29 15.39 9.35
CA LEU A 207 23.48 16.01 8.30
C LEU A 207 22.13 15.29 8.18
N PRO A 208 21.01 15.99 7.97
CA PRO A 208 19.74 15.32 7.75
C PRO A 208 19.80 14.44 6.50
N VAL A 209 19.16 13.28 6.57
CA VAL A 209 18.99 12.41 5.40
C VAL A 209 18.13 13.14 4.37
N PRO A 210 18.59 13.30 3.12
CA PRO A 210 17.82 13.98 2.10
C PRO A 210 16.57 13.16 1.73
N GLU A 211 15.52 13.83 1.25
CA GLU A 211 14.29 13.17 0.78
C GLU A 211 14.55 12.27 -0.45
N LYS A 212 15.50 12.70 -1.31
CA LYS A 212 16.03 11.91 -2.43
C LYS A 212 17.54 11.97 -2.41
N PHE A 213 18.19 10.82 -2.55
CA PHE A 213 19.64 10.75 -2.58
C PHE A 213 20.20 11.00 -3.99
N SER A 214 19.57 10.45 -5.03
CA SER A 214 19.99 10.61 -6.42
C SER A 214 19.35 11.86 -7.03
N THR A 215 20.18 12.69 -7.67
CA THR A 215 19.72 13.89 -8.40
C THR A 215 19.34 13.58 -9.85
N THR A 216 19.67 12.40 -10.37
CA THR A 216 19.49 11.99 -11.77
C THR A 216 18.53 10.82 -11.95
N GLY A 217 18.13 10.16 -10.86
CA GLY A 217 17.23 9.02 -10.88
C GLY A 217 15.81 9.38 -11.31
N GLN A 218 15.29 8.72 -12.35
CA GLN A 218 13.87 8.75 -12.69
C GLN A 218 13.07 7.87 -11.72
N ASP A 219 11.96 8.39 -11.21
CA ASP A 219 10.98 7.59 -10.46
C ASP A 219 10.23 6.66 -11.42
N LEU A 220 10.50 5.35 -11.32
CA LEU A 220 9.87 4.32 -12.16
C LEU A 220 8.39 4.13 -11.82
N PHE A 221 7.96 4.54 -10.63
CA PHE A 221 6.61 4.36 -10.11
C PHE A 221 5.84 5.69 -10.03
N GLY A 222 6.35 6.76 -10.65
CA GLY A 222 5.74 8.08 -10.59
C GLY A 222 4.31 8.13 -11.16
N ALA A 223 3.99 7.25 -12.11
CA ALA A 223 2.65 7.11 -12.68
C ALA A 223 1.67 6.34 -11.77
N LEU A 224 2.16 5.59 -10.78
CA LEU A 224 1.29 4.88 -9.83
C LEU A 224 0.76 5.85 -8.77
N LEU A 225 -0.50 5.69 -8.40
CA LEU A 225 -1.11 6.47 -7.33
C LEU A 225 -0.73 5.89 -5.95
N PRO A 226 -0.42 6.74 -4.96
CA PRO A 226 -0.20 6.26 -3.60
C PRO A 226 -1.43 5.55 -3.02
N VAL A 227 -1.22 4.54 -2.18
CA VAL A 227 -2.30 3.76 -1.56
C VAL A 227 -3.25 4.65 -0.74
N SER A 228 -2.69 5.65 -0.05
CA SER A 228 -3.46 6.61 0.74
C SER A 228 -4.48 7.38 -0.10
N VAL A 229 -4.13 7.73 -1.34
CA VAL A 229 -5.03 8.42 -2.28
C VAL A 229 -6.12 7.46 -2.76
N SER A 230 -5.75 6.25 -3.17
CA SER A 230 -6.72 5.22 -3.60
C SER A 230 -7.73 4.89 -2.49
N GLN A 231 -7.28 4.75 -1.24
CA GLN A 231 -8.14 4.52 -0.08
C GLN A 231 -9.04 5.73 0.21
N ALA A 232 -8.53 6.96 0.09
CA ALA A 232 -9.32 8.17 0.28
C ALA A 232 -10.43 8.29 -0.78
N VAL A 233 -10.13 7.99 -2.04
CA VAL A 233 -11.11 7.95 -3.13
C VAL A 233 -12.19 6.90 -2.89
N GLN A 234 -11.80 5.67 -2.50
CA GLN A 234 -12.77 4.62 -2.16
C GLN A 234 -13.70 5.03 -1.01
N LYS A 235 -13.16 5.62 0.06
CA LYS A 235 -13.97 6.14 1.18
C LYS A 235 -14.94 7.23 0.74
N PHE A 236 -14.48 8.15 -0.10
CA PHE A 236 -15.33 9.19 -0.69
C PHE A 236 -16.47 8.58 -1.52
N GLU A 237 -16.17 7.61 -2.37
CA GLU A 237 -17.13 6.93 -3.24
C GLU A 237 -18.22 6.20 -2.45
N VAL A 238 -17.82 5.47 -1.40
CA VAL A 238 -18.77 4.83 -0.47
C VAL A 238 -19.67 5.89 0.18
N ARG A 239 -19.07 6.94 0.74
CA ARG A 239 -19.84 7.98 1.44
C ARG A 239 -20.80 8.73 0.52
N ARG A 240 -20.37 9.03 -0.71
CA ARG A 240 -21.21 9.64 -1.73
C ARG A 240 -22.41 8.74 -2.04
N THR A 241 -22.16 7.45 -2.24
CA THR A 241 -23.20 6.47 -2.55
C THR A 241 -24.20 6.32 -1.42
N GLU A 242 -23.75 6.29 -0.16
CA GLU A 242 -24.61 6.26 1.02
C GLU A 242 -25.54 7.47 1.10
N ILE A 243 -24.99 8.68 0.94
CA ILE A 243 -25.78 9.92 1.03
C ILE A 243 -26.80 9.97 -0.10
N VAL A 244 -26.37 9.70 -1.34
CA VAL A 244 -27.25 9.74 -2.51
C VAL A 244 -28.37 8.69 -2.38
N ASN A 245 -28.02 7.45 -2.04
CA ASN A 245 -29.03 6.39 -1.88
C ASN A 245 -29.94 6.63 -0.68
N GLY A 246 -29.43 7.22 0.40
CA GLY A 246 -30.20 7.63 1.57
C GLY A 246 -31.27 8.66 1.20
N GLU A 247 -30.89 9.73 0.51
CA GLU A 247 -31.84 10.77 0.08
C GLU A 247 -32.82 10.25 -0.97
N ILE A 248 -32.37 9.45 -1.95
CA ILE A 248 -33.26 8.81 -2.93
C ILE A 248 -34.27 7.89 -2.22
N GLY A 249 -33.81 7.09 -1.25
CA GLY A 249 -34.65 6.21 -0.46
C GLY A 249 -35.72 6.98 0.32
N ARG A 250 -35.32 8.06 1.00
CA ARG A 250 -36.21 8.95 1.77
C ARG A 250 -37.27 9.58 0.87
N LEU A 251 -36.88 10.14 -0.28
CA LEU A 251 -37.80 10.75 -1.24
C LEU A 251 -38.78 9.73 -1.83
N ARG A 252 -38.31 8.51 -2.17
CA ARG A 252 -39.17 7.42 -2.67
C ARG A 252 -40.20 6.99 -1.63
N GLN A 253 -39.79 6.82 -0.37
CA GLN A 253 -40.69 6.44 0.72
C GLN A 253 -41.75 7.51 0.98
N GLN A 254 -41.35 8.79 1.04
CA GLN A 254 -42.30 9.89 1.24
C GLN A 254 -43.27 10.03 0.06
N THR A 255 -42.80 9.88 -1.17
CA THR A 255 -43.66 9.88 -2.37
C THR A 255 -44.64 8.72 -2.36
N GLN A 256 -44.19 7.51 -1.99
CA GLN A 256 -45.06 6.34 -1.89
C GLN A 256 -46.10 6.50 -0.78
N TYR A 257 -45.71 7.04 0.38
CA TYR A 257 -46.61 7.33 1.48
C TYR A 257 -47.68 8.35 1.07
N LEU A 258 -47.26 9.49 0.49
CA LEU A 258 -48.17 10.54 0.03
C LEU A 258 -49.16 10.02 -1.03
N ASN A 259 -48.67 9.26 -2.02
CA ASN A 259 -49.54 8.64 -3.03
C ASN A 259 -50.53 7.66 -2.42
N GLY A 260 -50.12 6.91 -1.38
CA GLY A 260 -51.01 6.03 -0.62
C GLY A 260 -52.11 6.79 0.11
N VAL A 261 -51.76 7.90 0.79
CA VAL A 261 -52.73 8.77 1.47
C VAL A 261 -53.71 9.38 0.48
N LEU A 262 -53.21 9.97 -0.62
CA LEU A 262 -54.06 10.57 -1.65
C LEU A 262 -55.02 9.55 -2.28
N ALA A 263 -54.52 8.35 -2.60
CA ALA A 263 -55.37 7.27 -3.11
C ALA A 263 -56.44 6.83 -2.10
N SER A 264 -56.09 6.74 -0.80
CA SER A 264 -57.04 6.38 0.25
C SER A 264 -58.16 7.40 0.46
N MET A 265 -57.90 8.67 0.13
CA MET A 265 -58.88 9.76 0.19
C MET A 265 -59.58 10.02 -1.15
N ASN A 266 -59.32 9.18 -2.16
CA ASN A 266 -59.78 9.36 -3.54
C ASN A 266 -59.39 10.73 -4.14
N LEU A 267 -58.29 11.33 -3.70
CA LEU A 267 -57.81 12.63 -4.18
C LEU A 267 -56.79 12.47 -5.32
N PRO A 268 -56.82 13.35 -6.33
CA PRO A 268 -57.72 14.51 -6.49
C PRO A 268 -59.07 14.19 -7.15
N ALA A 269 -59.35 12.93 -7.51
CA ALA A 269 -60.56 12.53 -8.24
C ALA A 269 -61.87 12.98 -7.56
N ALA A 270 -61.94 12.92 -6.22
CA ALA A 270 -63.10 13.34 -5.43
C ALA A 270 -63.41 14.85 -5.50
N LEU A 271 -62.43 15.69 -5.84
CA LEU A 271 -62.62 17.14 -6.02
C LEU A 271 -62.93 17.49 -7.48
N GLU A 272 -62.47 16.66 -8.41
CA GLU A 272 -62.62 16.89 -9.85
C GLU A 272 -63.98 16.37 -10.38
N ASP A 273 -64.57 15.38 -9.71
CA ASP A 273 -65.86 14.81 -10.09
C ASP A 273 -67.05 15.69 -9.62
N THR A 274 -67.26 16.80 -10.33
CA THR A 274 -68.32 17.77 -10.04
C THR A 274 -69.69 17.41 -10.65
N THR A 275 -69.75 16.39 -11.51
CA THR A 275 -70.96 16.06 -12.30
C THR A 275 -71.32 14.56 -12.32
N GLY A 276 -70.45 13.66 -11.86
CA GLY A 276 -70.70 12.21 -11.74
C GLY A 276 -70.73 11.44 -13.07
N ASN A 277 -70.64 12.13 -14.21
CA ASN A 277 -70.86 11.55 -15.55
C ASN A 277 -69.60 11.54 -16.43
N SER A 278 -68.44 12.00 -15.95
CA SER A 278 -67.22 12.09 -16.75
C SER A 278 -65.98 11.65 -15.97
N LEU A 279 -65.09 10.91 -16.62
CA LEU A 279 -63.82 10.49 -16.04
C LEU A 279 -63.00 11.70 -15.55
N PRO A 280 -62.53 11.72 -14.28
CA PRO A 280 -61.74 12.81 -13.74
C PRO A 280 -60.47 13.10 -14.58
N PRO A 281 -60.10 14.38 -14.80
CA PRO A 281 -58.90 14.77 -15.55
C PRO A 281 -57.63 14.08 -15.05
N SER A 282 -57.42 13.99 -13.73
CA SER A 282 -56.24 13.33 -13.15
C SER A 282 -56.10 11.84 -13.47
N ILE A 283 -57.21 11.13 -13.65
CA ILE A 283 -57.21 9.72 -14.07
C ILE A 283 -56.97 9.62 -15.58
N ARG A 284 -57.53 10.54 -16.37
CA ARG A 284 -57.29 10.63 -17.82
C ARG A 284 -55.81 10.88 -18.14
N ASP A 285 -55.18 11.81 -17.45
CA ASP A 285 -53.76 12.14 -17.61
C ASP A 285 -52.87 10.94 -17.25
N LYS A 286 -53.20 10.22 -16.17
CA LYS A 286 -52.50 8.98 -15.78
C LYS A 286 -52.70 7.87 -16.82
N ALA A 287 -53.90 7.73 -17.37
CA ALA A 287 -54.19 6.77 -18.43
C ALA A 287 -53.37 7.06 -19.69
N GLU A 288 -53.29 8.33 -20.09
CA GLU A 288 -52.47 8.76 -21.23
C GLU A 288 -50.97 8.56 -20.99
N ALA A 289 -50.48 8.84 -19.78
CA ALA A 289 -49.10 8.56 -19.39
C ALA A 289 -48.76 7.05 -19.42
N VAL A 290 -49.70 6.18 -19.06
CA VAL A 290 -49.54 4.72 -19.16
C VAL A 290 -49.56 4.27 -20.62
N ARG A 291 -50.46 4.79 -21.44
CA ARG A 291 -50.55 4.49 -22.88
C ARG A 291 -49.30 4.92 -23.65
N SER A 292 -48.78 6.12 -23.39
CA SER A 292 -47.55 6.62 -24.02
C SER A 292 -46.31 5.78 -23.70
N LYS A 293 -46.30 5.07 -22.56
CA LYS A 293 -45.24 4.12 -22.18
C LYS A 293 -45.45 2.69 -22.71
N GLY A 294 -46.41 2.48 -23.62
CA GLY A 294 -46.70 1.18 -24.23
C GLY A 294 -47.71 0.32 -23.47
N GLY A 295 -48.40 0.89 -22.47
CA GLY A 295 -49.51 0.26 -21.75
C GLY A 295 -49.17 -1.08 -21.10
N ILE A 296 -50.18 -1.94 -20.97
CA ILE A 296 -50.02 -3.28 -20.40
C ILE A 296 -49.09 -4.19 -21.23
N GLN A 297 -49.00 -3.98 -22.54
CA GLN A 297 -48.16 -4.77 -23.46
C GLN A 297 -46.68 -4.63 -23.15
N ALA A 298 -46.22 -3.43 -22.80
CA ALA A 298 -44.82 -3.21 -22.41
C ALA A 298 -44.45 -4.02 -21.16
N ILE A 299 -45.35 -4.04 -20.15
CA ILE A 299 -45.14 -4.81 -18.91
C ILE A 299 -45.21 -6.31 -19.18
N ARG A 300 -46.15 -6.77 -20.01
CA ARG A 300 -46.24 -8.18 -20.44
C ARG A 300 -44.96 -8.64 -21.13
N LYS A 301 -44.37 -7.80 -21.99
CA LYS A 301 -43.09 -8.10 -22.64
C LYS A 301 -41.97 -8.25 -21.62
N LEU A 302 -41.80 -7.29 -20.71
CA LEU A 302 -40.76 -7.36 -19.68
C LEU A 302 -40.90 -8.61 -18.80
N ILE A 303 -42.12 -8.97 -18.42
CA ILE A 303 -42.37 -10.20 -17.63
C ILE A 303 -42.10 -11.46 -18.46
N SER A 304 -42.39 -11.45 -19.75
CA SER A 304 -42.06 -12.56 -20.65
C SER A 304 -40.55 -12.72 -20.86
N ASP A 305 -39.79 -11.63 -20.81
CA ASP A 305 -38.34 -11.64 -21.02
C ASP A 305 -37.56 -12.10 -19.77
N LEU A 306 -38.11 -11.91 -18.55
CA LEU A 306 -37.46 -12.26 -17.28
C LEU A 306 -36.95 -13.72 -17.21
N PRO A 307 -37.77 -14.75 -17.50
CA PRO A 307 -37.31 -16.14 -17.45
C PRO A 307 -36.17 -16.44 -18.42
N VAL A 308 -36.18 -15.80 -19.61
CA VAL A 308 -35.16 -16.00 -20.65
C VAL A 308 -33.81 -15.44 -20.18
N LEU A 309 -33.83 -14.27 -19.53
CA LEU A 309 -32.62 -13.67 -18.96
C LEU A 309 -32.07 -14.48 -17.78
N LEU A 310 -32.95 -15.02 -16.93
CA LEU A 310 -32.56 -15.89 -15.82
C LEU A 310 -31.90 -17.18 -16.34
N GLU A 311 -32.51 -17.83 -17.35
CA GLU A 311 -31.98 -19.08 -17.90
C GLU A 311 -30.61 -18.87 -18.55
N ARG A 312 -30.42 -17.78 -19.29
CA ARG A 312 -29.10 -17.44 -19.85
C ARG A 312 -28.01 -17.32 -18.78
N ASN A 313 -28.31 -16.66 -17.66
CA ASN A 313 -27.35 -16.56 -16.55
C ASN A 313 -27.08 -17.92 -15.91
N ARG A 314 -28.11 -18.78 -15.84
CA ARG A 314 -28.02 -20.15 -15.33
C ARG A 314 -27.11 -21.02 -16.19
N GLU A 315 -27.27 -20.97 -17.50
CA GLU A 315 -26.44 -21.71 -18.46
C GLU A 315 -24.96 -21.35 -18.31
N ILE A 316 -24.63 -20.05 -18.25
CA ILE A 316 -23.26 -19.58 -18.06
C ILE A 316 -22.66 -20.09 -16.74
N LEU A 317 -23.45 -20.06 -15.66
CA LEU A 317 -22.99 -20.49 -14.35
C LEU A 317 -22.79 -22.01 -14.28
N ASN A 318 -23.73 -22.78 -14.83
CA ASN A 318 -23.66 -24.23 -14.90
C ASN A 318 -22.47 -24.69 -15.75
N GLU A 319 -22.19 -24.01 -16.85
CA GLU A 319 -21.04 -24.31 -17.69
C GLU A 319 -19.72 -24.04 -16.97
N GLY A 320 -19.63 -22.91 -16.24
CA GLY A 320 -18.47 -22.62 -15.38
C GLY A 320 -18.25 -23.68 -14.30
N GLU A 321 -19.32 -24.17 -13.68
CA GLU A 321 -19.26 -25.26 -12.70
C GLU A 321 -18.84 -26.60 -13.34
N ARG A 322 -19.38 -26.91 -14.53
CA ARG A 322 -19.01 -28.12 -15.28
C ARG A 322 -17.52 -28.15 -15.59
N LEU A 323 -16.95 -27.05 -16.09
CA LEU A 323 -15.54 -26.95 -16.43
C LEU A 323 -14.63 -27.16 -15.21
N LEU A 324 -14.97 -26.59 -14.05
CA LEU A 324 -14.20 -26.81 -12.82
C LEU A 324 -14.27 -28.25 -12.33
N LYS A 325 -15.42 -28.90 -12.50
CA LYS A 325 -15.62 -30.29 -12.10
C LYS A 325 -14.84 -31.25 -13.01
N GLU A 326 -14.88 -31.04 -14.32
CA GLU A 326 -14.15 -31.87 -15.29
C GLU A 326 -12.64 -31.77 -15.12
N GLU A 327 -12.13 -30.57 -14.84
CA GLU A 327 -10.70 -30.37 -14.56
C GLU A 327 -10.27 -31.05 -13.26
N GLU A 328 -11.08 -30.95 -12.19
CA GLU A 328 -10.83 -31.63 -10.92
C GLU A 328 -10.89 -33.16 -11.04
N GLU A 329 -11.89 -33.70 -11.74
CA GLU A 329 -12.01 -35.13 -12.02
C GLU A 329 -10.77 -35.62 -12.79
N SER A 330 -10.31 -34.85 -13.79
CA SER A 330 -9.09 -35.14 -14.54
C SER A 330 -7.82 -35.09 -13.69
N ASP A 331 -7.66 -34.10 -12.80
CA ASP A 331 -6.53 -34.03 -11.85
C ASP A 331 -6.51 -35.24 -10.93
N GLN A 332 -7.68 -35.66 -10.45
CA GLN A 332 -7.80 -36.78 -9.53
C GLN A 332 -7.51 -38.12 -10.22
N GLU A 333 -7.96 -38.30 -11.46
CA GLU A 333 -7.61 -39.46 -12.28
C GLU A 333 -6.11 -39.54 -12.53
N LEU A 334 -5.48 -38.44 -12.94
CA LEU A 334 -4.05 -38.39 -13.24
C LEU A 334 -3.20 -38.56 -11.98
N ARG A 335 -3.62 -38.00 -10.84
CA ARG A 335 -2.98 -38.25 -9.54
C ARG A 335 -3.07 -39.72 -9.14
N THR A 336 -4.20 -40.37 -9.41
CA THR A 336 -4.39 -41.81 -9.12
C THR A 336 -3.51 -42.69 -10.00
N GLN A 337 -3.44 -42.37 -11.30
CA GLN A 337 -2.65 -43.13 -12.30
C GLN A 337 -1.14 -42.94 -12.13
N PHE A 338 -0.69 -41.69 -11.93
CA PHE A 338 0.74 -41.33 -12.01
C PHE A 338 1.40 -41.09 -10.65
N ARG A 339 0.63 -41.02 -9.55
CA ARG A 339 1.09 -40.91 -8.14
C ARG A 339 2.32 -40.01 -7.97
N GLU A 340 3.50 -40.59 -7.77
CA GLU A 340 4.77 -39.89 -7.52
C GLU A 340 5.24 -39.03 -8.70
N ARG A 341 4.75 -39.26 -9.92
CA ARG A 341 5.03 -38.42 -11.10
C ARG A 341 4.08 -37.23 -11.22
N TRP A 342 2.99 -37.19 -10.43
CA TRP A 342 2.00 -36.12 -10.45
C TRP A 342 2.05 -35.27 -9.17
N THR A 343 3.08 -34.43 -9.10
CA THR A 343 3.42 -33.64 -7.89
C THR A 343 2.79 -32.24 -7.88
N ARG A 344 1.84 -31.97 -8.76
CA ARG A 344 1.14 -30.68 -8.83
C ARG A 344 0.20 -30.49 -7.65
N SER A 345 -0.04 -29.22 -7.30
CA SER A 345 -1.03 -28.86 -6.28
C SER A 345 -2.42 -29.38 -6.70
N PRO A 346 -3.23 -29.92 -5.77
CA PRO A 346 -4.59 -30.37 -6.06
C PRO A 346 -5.45 -29.28 -6.68
N SER A 347 -6.15 -29.64 -7.75
CA SER A 347 -7.10 -28.74 -8.42
C SER A 347 -8.22 -28.29 -7.48
N GLU A 348 -8.67 -29.15 -6.56
CA GLU A 348 -9.62 -28.80 -5.49
C GLU A 348 -9.18 -27.55 -4.71
N LYS A 349 -7.89 -27.52 -4.32
CA LYS A 349 -7.31 -26.41 -3.55
C LYS A 349 -7.07 -25.16 -4.42
N LEU A 350 -6.64 -25.34 -5.66
CA LEU A 350 -6.41 -24.21 -6.58
C LEU A 350 -7.72 -23.53 -7.01
N ASN A 351 -8.79 -24.31 -7.16
CA ASN A 351 -10.08 -23.84 -7.65
C ASN A 351 -11.00 -23.31 -6.53
N GLU A 352 -10.58 -23.39 -5.26
CA GLU A 352 -11.36 -22.92 -4.10
C GLU A 352 -11.88 -21.48 -4.25
N PRO A 353 -11.08 -20.47 -4.68
CA PRO A 353 -11.59 -19.10 -4.87
C PRO A 353 -12.67 -18.99 -5.95
N LEU A 354 -12.59 -19.82 -7.00
CA LEU A 354 -13.57 -19.87 -8.08
C LEU A 354 -14.86 -20.54 -7.60
N ARG A 355 -14.78 -21.61 -6.79
CA ARG A 355 -15.94 -22.24 -6.14
C ARG A 355 -16.67 -21.28 -5.20
N ASN A 356 -15.93 -20.51 -4.41
CA ASN A 356 -16.49 -19.48 -3.54
C ASN A 356 -17.25 -18.41 -4.36
N SER A 357 -16.70 -18.04 -5.52
CA SER A 357 -17.36 -17.11 -6.45
C SER A 357 -18.63 -17.72 -7.06
N LEU A 358 -18.59 -18.98 -7.48
CA LEU A 358 -19.77 -19.71 -7.99
C LEU A 358 -20.88 -19.78 -6.93
N ALA A 359 -20.54 -20.13 -5.69
CA ALA A 359 -21.50 -20.19 -4.59
C ALA A 359 -22.17 -18.83 -4.35
N LYS A 360 -21.39 -17.74 -4.39
CA LYS A 360 -21.91 -16.38 -4.30
C LYS A 360 -22.89 -16.06 -5.43
N TYR A 361 -22.57 -16.41 -6.67
CA TYR A 361 -23.46 -16.17 -7.81
C TYR A 361 -24.74 -17.02 -7.75
N LYS A 362 -24.65 -18.27 -7.28
CA LYS A 362 -25.83 -19.11 -7.02
C LYS A 362 -26.79 -18.45 -6.02
N GLU A 363 -26.27 -17.88 -4.94
CA GLU A 363 -27.10 -17.18 -3.97
C GLU A 363 -27.74 -15.90 -4.54
N ILE A 364 -26.98 -15.11 -5.32
CA ILE A 364 -27.53 -13.93 -6.02
C ILE A 364 -28.67 -14.34 -6.96
N MET A 365 -28.50 -15.43 -7.73
CA MET A 365 -29.54 -15.95 -8.62
C MET A 365 -30.77 -16.45 -7.86
N ARG A 366 -30.59 -17.07 -6.70
CA ARG A 366 -31.70 -17.49 -5.83
C ARG A 366 -32.52 -16.28 -5.38
N VAL A 367 -31.85 -15.23 -4.89
CA VAL A 367 -32.49 -13.97 -4.49
C VAL A 367 -33.20 -13.29 -5.66
N ALA A 368 -32.60 -13.30 -6.86
CA ALA A 368 -33.23 -12.77 -8.06
C ALA A 368 -34.51 -13.54 -8.44
N THR A 369 -34.49 -14.87 -8.32
CA THR A 369 -35.65 -15.72 -8.59
C THR A 369 -36.82 -15.42 -7.63
N ASP A 370 -36.52 -15.22 -6.34
CA ASP A 370 -37.52 -14.83 -5.34
C ASP A 370 -38.11 -13.43 -5.62
N ALA A 371 -37.27 -12.49 -6.08
CA ALA A 371 -37.70 -11.15 -6.48
C ALA A 371 -38.60 -11.19 -7.73
N ASP A 372 -38.24 -11.99 -8.74
CA ASP A 372 -39.02 -12.17 -9.96
C ASP A 372 -40.41 -12.73 -9.65
N LYS A 373 -40.49 -13.74 -8.76
CA LYS A 373 -41.75 -14.28 -8.27
C LYS A 373 -42.62 -13.21 -7.61
N THR A 374 -42.02 -12.39 -6.75
CA THR A 374 -42.72 -11.28 -6.08
C THR A 374 -43.27 -10.25 -7.08
N VAL A 375 -42.50 -9.93 -8.13
CA VAL A 375 -42.94 -9.01 -9.20
C VAL A 375 -44.08 -9.63 -10.01
N GLN A 376 -43.98 -10.92 -10.34
CA GLN A 376 -45.00 -11.63 -11.10
C GLN A 376 -46.33 -11.73 -10.34
N GLU A 377 -46.31 -12.05 -9.05
CA GLU A 377 -47.49 -12.07 -8.19
C GLU A 377 -48.17 -10.69 -8.10
N LYS A 378 -47.36 -9.63 -7.91
CA LYS A 378 -47.87 -8.24 -7.91
C LYS A 378 -48.49 -7.86 -9.24
N PHE A 379 -47.87 -8.24 -10.35
CA PHE A 379 -48.41 -7.97 -11.68
C PHE A 379 -49.76 -8.67 -11.88
N GLN A 380 -49.86 -9.97 -11.57
CA GLN A 380 -51.10 -10.73 -11.69
C GLN A 380 -52.25 -10.10 -10.87
N LYS A 381 -51.96 -9.67 -9.64
CA LYS A 381 -52.95 -9.02 -8.77
C LYS A 381 -53.50 -7.71 -9.35
N HIS A 382 -52.66 -6.95 -10.06
CA HIS A 382 -53.00 -5.61 -10.56
C HIS A 382 -53.28 -5.55 -12.07
N GLN A 383 -53.10 -6.66 -12.79
CA GLN A 383 -53.17 -6.73 -14.25
C GLN A 383 -54.48 -6.15 -14.81
N ARG A 384 -55.62 -6.57 -14.27
CA ARG A 384 -56.95 -6.15 -14.75
C ARG A 384 -57.14 -4.63 -14.63
N TYR A 385 -56.65 -4.02 -13.56
CA TYR A 385 -56.76 -2.57 -13.34
C TYR A 385 -55.86 -1.78 -14.29
N ILE A 386 -54.65 -2.27 -14.54
CA ILE A 386 -53.71 -1.64 -15.49
C ILE A 386 -54.24 -1.79 -16.93
N GLU A 387 -54.87 -2.91 -17.25
CA GLU A 387 -55.52 -3.14 -18.54
C GLU A 387 -56.68 -2.18 -18.78
N MET A 388 -57.54 -1.96 -17.77
CA MET A 388 -58.60 -0.94 -17.84
C MET A 388 -58.02 0.47 -18.01
N LEU A 389 -56.94 0.81 -17.30
CA LEU A 389 -56.27 2.10 -17.43
C LEU A 389 -55.53 2.28 -18.78
N SER A 390 -55.16 1.18 -19.43
CA SER A 390 -54.49 1.17 -20.74
C SER A 390 -55.48 1.20 -21.91
N ALA A 391 -56.77 0.94 -21.66
CA ALA A 391 -57.80 0.97 -22.69
C ALA A 391 -58.04 2.40 -23.22
N SER A 392 -58.54 2.52 -24.44
CA SER A 392 -58.96 3.80 -25.01
C SER A 392 -60.37 4.16 -24.55
N ASP A 393 -60.68 5.45 -24.45
CA ASP A 393 -62.01 5.97 -24.06
C ASP A 393 -63.14 5.47 -24.99
N VAL A 394 -62.81 5.00 -26.20
CA VAL A 394 -63.73 4.45 -27.21
C VAL A 394 -64.20 3.03 -26.86
N SER A 395 -63.55 2.34 -25.93
CA SER A 395 -63.79 0.91 -25.61
C SER A 395 -64.97 0.67 -24.66
N GLY A 396 -65.59 1.72 -24.12
CA GLY A 396 -66.71 1.61 -23.16
C GLY A 396 -66.35 1.02 -21.77
N LEU A 397 -65.06 0.83 -21.49
CA LEU A 397 -64.55 0.24 -20.24
C LEU A 397 -64.23 1.27 -19.13
N LEU A 398 -64.33 2.57 -19.46
CA LEU A 398 -64.02 3.71 -18.57
C LEU A 398 -65.27 4.53 -18.18
N VAL A 399 -66.48 3.98 -18.41
CA VAL A 399 -67.76 4.61 -18.01
C VAL A 399 -68.10 4.24 -16.58
#